data_AF-A0A034W9A5-F1
#
_entry.id   AF-A0A034W9A5-F1
#
_cell.length_a   1.000
_cell.length_b   1.000
_cell.length_c   1.000
_cell.angle_alpha   90.00
_cell.angle_beta   90.00
_cell.angle_gamma   90.00
#
_symmetry.space_group_name_H-M   'P 1'
#
loop_
_entity.id
_entity.type
_entity.pdbx_description
1 polymer ?
#
loop_
_entity_poly.entity_id
_entity_poly.type
_entity_poly.pdbx_seq_one_letter_code
_entity_poly.pdbx_strand_id
1 'polypeptide(L)'
;MKVAVEGCAHGELEKIYETIQSIENEEGLKVDLLLCCGDFQATRNLVDLQTMAVPQKYLDMCTFYKYYSGELVAPILTIFIGGNHEASNYLQELPYGGWVAPNIYYLGYAGVVKVNGVRIAGLSGIYKGHDYLRGRFEYAPYTDATRTSVYHVRQLEVFRLKQLSGETDIFMSHDWPRGIYNYGNKSQLARFKPHFRDEMDRGQLGSRPCEDLLKMLKPKYWFAAHLHCKFAAVVPHDEVEDLETDARNCEEEDLKQKGVGESKDENITKFLALDKCLPKRRFLQLLDIETSQFSEGEIRMEYDLEWLTILYLTNHLTNVKASKYYLPGPQNAASTERYNFTPTVDEMEHVRNKFAADLEVPKNFTRTVEAYNPSEDNNGHVPQPKAQINPQSQQFCDALGIDDPVSLALIIGGHELNYSATLNESTDTEFNDSATSLQTEHSSLNMSGSTGDALSPRQISPFKRKSSMGLNLPKPIAEVEGVESELEVKNSDEIHIDNISGDETEKVLPLGVETTNEVNEETNVLSAKPPIKKFKRRNQSVYMNEDKEVEE
;
A
#
# COMPACT_ATOMS: atom_id res chain seq x y z
N MET A 1 24.12 7.17 12.73
CA MET A 1 23.72 5.95 11.99
C MET A 1 23.85 6.22 10.50
N LYS A 2 24.59 5.37 9.79
CA LYS A 2 24.79 5.42 8.33
C LYS A 2 23.66 4.67 7.64
N VAL A 3 22.82 5.39 6.91
CA VAL A 3 21.63 4.84 6.26
C VAL A 3 21.80 4.88 4.73
N ALA A 4 21.68 3.72 4.11
CA ALA A 4 21.52 3.59 2.67
C ALA A 4 20.04 3.68 2.30
N VAL A 5 19.73 4.45 1.26
CA VAL A 5 18.38 4.58 0.69
C VAL A 5 18.44 4.10 -0.75
N GLU A 6 17.53 3.20 -1.10
CA GLU A 6 17.38 2.57 -2.41
C GLU A 6 16.05 2.94 -3.05
N GLY A 7 16.06 3.16 -4.37
CA GLY A 7 14.89 3.44 -5.19
C GLY A 7 14.02 2.20 -5.46
N CYS A 8 14.02 1.74 -6.72
CA CYS A 8 13.34 0.50 -7.12
C CYS A 8 14.36 -0.64 -7.27
N ALA A 9 14.22 -1.70 -6.46
CA ALA A 9 15.20 -2.80 -6.45
C ALA A 9 15.04 -3.79 -7.62
N HIS A 10 13.80 -4.08 -8.04
CA HIS A 10 13.43 -5.12 -9.01
C HIS A 10 14.15 -6.48 -8.78
N GLY A 11 14.28 -6.89 -7.51
CA GLY A 11 14.88 -8.16 -7.14
C GLY A 11 16.41 -8.23 -7.26
N GLU A 12 17.10 -7.14 -7.61
CA GLU A 12 18.55 -7.06 -7.81
C GLU A 12 19.34 -6.95 -6.49
N LEU A 13 18.94 -7.73 -5.47
CA LEU A 13 19.43 -7.56 -4.10
C LEU A 13 20.93 -7.84 -3.96
N GLU A 14 21.45 -8.84 -4.68
CA GLU A 14 22.90 -9.15 -4.70
C GLU A 14 23.68 -7.91 -5.16
N LYS A 15 23.28 -7.28 -6.28
CA LYS A 15 23.92 -6.07 -6.81
C LYS A 15 23.83 -4.87 -5.87
N ILE A 16 22.71 -4.73 -5.14
CA ILE A 16 22.53 -3.65 -4.15
C ILE A 16 23.51 -3.83 -2.99
N TYR A 17 23.60 -5.04 -2.41
CA TYR A 17 24.54 -5.31 -1.31
C TYR A 17 25.99 -5.26 -1.76
N GLU A 18 26.33 -5.77 -2.95
CA GLU A 18 27.67 -5.64 -3.56
C GLU A 18 28.06 -4.18 -3.75
N THR A 19 27.14 -3.34 -4.24
CA THR A 19 27.38 -1.88 -4.41
C THR A 19 27.64 -1.22 -3.07
N ILE A 20 26.84 -1.53 -2.04
CA ILE A 20 27.07 -0.99 -0.69
C ILE A 20 28.41 -1.46 -0.14
N GLN A 21 28.75 -2.75 -0.28
CA GLN A 21 30.01 -3.31 0.19
C GLN A 21 31.23 -2.68 -0.52
N SER A 22 31.15 -2.35 -1.81
CA SER A 22 32.20 -1.60 -2.51
C SER A 22 32.41 -0.23 -1.86
N ILE A 23 31.33 0.50 -1.56
CA ILE A 23 31.40 1.82 -0.92
C ILE A 23 31.93 1.72 0.52
N GLU A 24 31.52 0.71 1.29
CA GLU A 24 32.07 0.44 2.63
C GLU A 24 33.60 0.25 2.59
N ASN A 25 34.09 -0.55 1.62
CA ASN A 25 35.51 -0.84 1.44
C ASN A 25 36.30 0.38 0.93
N GLU A 26 35.72 1.20 0.05
CA GLU A 26 36.37 2.37 -0.56
C GLU A 26 36.46 3.56 0.40
N GLU A 27 35.37 3.86 1.12
CA GLU A 27 35.27 5.02 2.04
C GLU A 27 35.67 4.68 3.49
N GLY A 28 35.87 3.40 3.82
CA GLY A 28 36.24 2.95 5.17
C GLY A 28 35.11 3.14 6.19
N LEU A 29 33.85 2.99 5.77
CA LEU A 29 32.66 3.17 6.59
C LEU A 29 31.85 1.87 6.70
N LYS A 30 30.94 1.80 7.68
CA LYS A 30 29.91 0.75 7.76
C LYS A 30 28.53 1.37 7.55
N VAL A 31 27.68 0.70 6.78
CA VAL A 31 26.25 1.01 6.64
C VAL A 31 25.47 0.18 7.65
N ASP A 32 24.66 0.86 8.45
CA ASP A 32 23.87 0.23 9.51
C ASP A 32 22.53 -0.30 8.96
N LEU A 33 21.86 0.52 8.14
CA LEU A 33 20.48 0.31 7.71
C LEU A 33 20.31 0.57 6.21
N LEU A 34 19.58 -0.31 5.53
CA LEU A 34 19.14 -0.15 4.14
C LEU A 34 17.62 0.07 4.10
N LEU A 35 17.18 1.12 3.40
CA LEU A 35 15.78 1.48 3.20
C LEU A 35 15.40 1.39 1.72
N CYS A 36 14.58 0.41 1.34
CA CYS A 36 14.14 0.22 -0.04
C CYS A 36 12.73 0.78 -0.28
N CYS A 37 12.59 1.69 -1.23
CA CYS A 37 11.34 2.43 -1.48
C CYS A 37 10.34 1.70 -2.40
N GLY A 38 10.40 0.37 -2.49
CA GLY A 38 9.45 -0.47 -3.23
C GLY A 38 9.94 -1.01 -4.56
N ASP A 39 9.06 -1.73 -5.26
CA ASP A 39 9.43 -2.69 -6.31
C ASP A 39 10.55 -3.61 -5.81
N PHE A 40 10.38 -4.15 -4.61
CA PHE A 40 11.39 -4.96 -3.92
C PHE A 40 11.49 -6.37 -4.51
N GLN A 41 10.35 -6.91 -4.97
CA GLN A 41 10.25 -8.21 -5.66
C GLN A 41 10.62 -9.38 -4.74
N ALA A 42 9.95 -9.45 -3.58
CA ALA A 42 10.08 -10.53 -2.58
C ALA A 42 9.52 -11.90 -3.06
N THR A 43 10.00 -12.41 -4.18
CA THR A 43 9.46 -13.62 -4.85
C THR A 43 10.13 -14.88 -4.31
N ARG A 44 9.39 -15.76 -3.63
CA ARG A 44 9.97 -16.97 -3.01
C ARG A 44 10.16 -18.10 -4.01
N ASN A 45 9.22 -18.25 -4.95
CA ASN A 45 9.19 -19.30 -5.97
C ASN A 45 8.43 -18.89 -7.25
N LEU A 46 8.42 -19.75 -8.27
CA LEU A 46 7.73 -19.49 -9.55
C LEU A 46 6.21 -19.34 -9.43
N VAL A 47 5.61 -19.88 -8.36
CA VAL A 47 4.16 -19.76 -8.09
C VAL A 47 3.83 -18.34 -7.63
N ASP A 48 4.60 -17.81 -6.67
CA ASP A 48 4.53 -16.39 -6.28
C ASP A 48 4.76 -15.46 -7.49
N LEU A 49 5.70 -15.80 -8.38
CA LEU A 49 6.02 -15.01 -9.58
C LEU A 49 4.79 -14.80 -10.49
N GLN A 50 3.84 -15.75 -10.54
CA GLN A 50 2.60 -15.59 -11.32
C GLN A 50 1.66 -14.52 -10.74
N THR A 51 1.85 -14.11 -9.48
CA THR A 51 1.06 -13.04 -8.84
C THR A 51 1.56 -11.64 -9.16
N MET A 52 2.73 -11.51 -9.77
CA MET A 52 3.31 -10.21 -10.09
C MET A 52 2.57 -9.55 -11.25
N ALA A 53 2.29 -8.25 -11.15
CA ALA A 53 1.56 -7.49 -12.17
C ALA A 53 2.46 -7.03 -13.34
N VAL A 54 3.17 -7.99 -13.94
CA VAL A 54 4.14 -7.79 -15.01
C VAL A 54 3.74 -8.64 -16.22
N PRO A 55 3.92 -8.16 -17.48
CA PRO A 55 3.71 -8.98 -18.66
C PRO A 55 4.62 -10.21 -18.67
N GLN A 56 4.11 -11.40 -19.02
CA GLN A 56 4.83 -12.68 -18.87
C GLN A 56 6.29 -12.69 -19.36
N LYS A 57 6.56 -12.00 -20.48
CA LYS A 57 7.91 -11.90 -21.09
C LYS A 57 8.94 -11.07 -20.29
N TYR A 58 8.51 -10.42 -19.21
CA TYR A 58 9.33 -9.61 -18.30
C TYR A 58 9.30 -10.16 -16.86
N LEU A 59 8.69 -11.34 -16.63
CA LEU A 59 8.81 -12.03 -15.35
C LEU A 59 10.21 -12.61 -15.24
N ASP A 60 10.89 -12.26 -14.16
CA ASP A 60 12.18 -12.79 -13.76
C ASP A 60 12.09 -13.22 -12.30
N MET A 61 12.75 -14.33 -11.96
CA MET A 61 12.80 -14.85 -10.60
C MET A 61 13.75 -14.02 -9.72
N CYS A 62 14.74 -13.37 -10.34
CA CYS A 62 15.80 -12.58 -9.68
C CYS A 62 16.40 -13.36 -8.49
N THR A 63 16.78 -12.68 -7.39
CA THR A 63 17.68 -13.27 -6.38
C THR A 63 17.12 -13.34 -4.96
N PHE A 64 15.91 -12.80 -4.71
CA PHE A 64 15.31 -12.81 -3.37
C PHE A 64 15.14 -14.22 -2.78
N TYR A 65 14.84 -15.23 -3.62
CA TYR A 65 14.65 -16.61 -3.17
C TYR A 65 15.87 -17.17 -2.43
N LYS A 66 17.10 -16.69 -2.71
CA LYS A 66 18.33 -17.07 -2.01
C LYS A 66 18.34 -16.61 -0.55
N TYR A 67 17.83 -15.41 -0.29
CA TYR A 67 17.71 -14.86 1.06
C TYR A 67 16.56 -15.54 1.83
N TYR A 68 15.46 -15.85 1.12
CA TYR A 68 14.34 -16.60 1.69
C TYR A 68 14.72 -18.05 2.05
N SER A 69 15.47 -18.73 1.18
CA SER A 69 15.88 -20.13 1.37
C SER A 69 16.93 -20.30 2.47
N GLY A 70 17.77 -19.28 2.68
CA GLY A 70 18.95 -19.31 3.56
C GLY A 70 20.27 -19.59 2.82
N GLU A 71 20.27 -19.63 1.49
CA GLU A 71 21.51 -19.64 0.66
C GLU A 71 22.36 -18.39 0.90
N LEU A 72 21.69 -17.25 1.08
CA LEU A 72 22.30 -15.96 1.45
C LEU A 72 21.61 -15.38 2.69
N VAL A 73 22.32 -14.50 3.40
CA VAL A 73 21.78 -13.70 4.50
C VAL A 73 22.04 -12.23 4.17
N ALA A 74 21.06 -11.36 4.42
CA ALA A 74 21.23 -9.93 4.16
C ALA A 74 22.28 -9.33 5.13
N PRO A 75 23.39 -8.74 4.63
CA PRO A 75 24.50 -8.29 5.47
C PRO A 75 24.21 -7.01 6.28
N ILE A 76 23.08 -6.35 6.00
CA ILE A 76 22.64 -5.07 6.55
C ILE A 76 21.15 -5.20 6.85
N LEU A 77 20.68 -4.65 7.98
CA LEU A 77 19.24 -4.62 8.26
C LEU A 77 18.53 -3.88 7.14
N THR A 78 17.60 -4.56 6.47
CA THR A 78 16.94 -4.05 5.27
C THR A 78 15.45 -3.91 5.53
N ILE A 79 14.95 -2.67 5.56
CA ILE A 79 13.53 -2.36 5.70
C ILE A 79 12.99 -1.90 4.35
N PHE A 80 11.84 -2.44 3.93
CA PHE A 80 11.22 -2.04 2.67
C PHE A 80 9.70 -1.87 2.77
N ILE A 81 9.18 -1.05 1.88
CA ILE A 81 7.75 -0.93 1.54
C ILE A 81 7.50 -1.60 0.19
N GLY A 82 6.25 -1.94 -0.13
CA GLY A 82 5.90 -2.52 -1.44
C GLY A 82 5.72 -1.45 -2.51
N GLY A 83 6.06 -1.79 -3.76
CA GLY A 83 5.73 -1.03 -4.97
C GLY A 83 4.55 -1.62 -5.73
N ASN A 84 4.68 -1.75 -7.05
CA ASN A 84 3.71 -2.37 -7.95
C ASN A 84 4.24 -3.64 -8.66
N HIS A 85 5.56 -3.88 -8.63
CA HIS A 85 6.19 -5.11 -9.12
C HIS A 85 6.60 -5.98 -7.94
N GLU A 86 5.60 -6.59 -7.30
CA GLU A 86 5.78 -7.38 -6.08
C GLU A 86 5.15 -8.77 -6.23
N ALA A 87 5.71 -9.75 -5.52
CA ALA A 87 5.05 -11.00 -5.17
C ALA A 87 3.91 -10.69 -4.18
N SER A 88 2.81 -10.17 -4.73
CA SER A 88 1.78 -9.48 -3.94
C SER A 88 1.12 -10.41 -2.92
N ASN A 89 1.00 -11.71 -3.20
CA ASN A 89 0.49 -12.66 -2.22
C ASN A 89 1.37 -12.76 -0.97
N TYR A 90 2.70 -12.73 -1.12
CA TYR A 90 3.59 -12.84 0.04
C TYR A 90 3.61 -11.54 0.86
N LEU A 91 3.43 -10.38 0.22
CA LEU A 91 3.24 -9.13 0.98
C LEU A 91 1.85 -9.07 1.65
N GLN A 92 0.81 -9.64 1.03
CA GLN A 92 -0.50 -9.77 1.66
C GLN A 92 -0.51 -10.71 2.88
N GLU A 93 0.36 -11.73 2.91
CA GLU A 93 0.60 -12.59 4.08
C GLU A 93 1.11 -11.81 5.31
N LEU A 94 1.62 -10.58 5.13
CA LEU A 94 2.23 -9.73 6.16
C LEU A 94 1.65 -8.30 6.18
N PRO A 95 0.33 -8.11 6.36
CA PRO A 95 -0.35 -6.83 6.16
C PRO A 95 0.08 -5.74 7.16
N TYR A 96 0.52 -6.14 8.35
CA TYR A 96 1.02 -5.25 9.42
C TYR A 96 2.56 -5.24 9.50
N GLY A 97 3.24 -5.85 8.53
CA GLY A 97 4.69 -6.02 8.48
C GLY A 97 5.16 -7.34 9.08
N GLY A 98 6.45 -7.64 8.86
CA GLY A 98 7.09 -8.86 9.32
C GLY A 98 8.37 -9.18 8.54
N TRP A 99 9.11 -10.20 8.98
CA TRP A 99 10.32 -10.65 8.30
C TRP A 99 9.96 -11.44 7.05
N VAL A 100 10.53 -11.06 5.91
CA VAL A 100 10.40 -11.82 4.66
C VAL A 100 11.61 -12.73 4.41
N ALA A 101 12.72 -12.45 5.08
CA ALA A 101 13.93 -13.26 5.13
C ALA A 101 14.72 -12.84 6.40
N PRO A 102 15.75 -13.58 6.83
CA PRO A 102 16.63 -13.14 7.91
C PRO A 102 17.23 -11.77 7.58
N ASN A 103 17.05 -10.82 8.50
CA ASN A 103 17.52 -9.42 8.38
C ASN A 103 16.85 -8.58 7.26
N ILE A 104 15.74 -9.05 6.67
CA ILE A 104 14.91 -8.30 5.71
C ILE A 104 13.47 -8.18 6.23
N TYR A 105 13.01 -6.96 6.51
CA TYR A 105 11.72 -6.65 7.11
C TYR A 105 10.80 -5.87 6.15
N TYR A 106 9.60 -6.40 5.92
CA TYR A 106 8.53 -5.69 5.22
C TYR A 106 7.74 -4.83 6.20
N LEU A 107 7.51 -3.55 5.86
CA LEU A 107 6.82 -2.60 6.74
C LEU A 107 5.28 -2.75 6.74
N GLY A 108 4.71 -3.66 5.94
CA GLY A 108 3.26 -3.84 5.81
C GLY A 108 2.61 -2.92 4.78
N TYR A 109 1.27 -2.95 4.67
CA TYR A 109 0.54 -2.03 3.78
C TYR A 109 0.81 -0.56 4.16
N ALA A 110 0.90 -0.30 5.46
CA ALA A 110 1.60 0.82 6.06
C ALA A 110 2.11 0.39 7.43
N GLY A 111 3.15 1.04 7.93
CA GLY A 111 3.72 0.75 9.24
C GLY A 111 4.59 1.87 9.77
N VAL A 112 4.84 1.83 11.09
CA VAL A 112 5.83 2.68 11.77
C VAL A 112 6.65 1.82 12.72
N VAL A 113 7.97 1.95 12.66
CA VAL A 113 8.95 1.25 13.49
C VAL A 113 10.03 2.23 13.96
N LYS A 114 10.81 1.83 14.95
CA LYS A 114 12.00 2.55 15.41
C LYS A 114 13.23 1.71 15.20
N VAL A 115 14.31 2.30 14.67
CA VAL A 115 15.62 1.66 14.54
C VAL A 115 16.63 2.54 15.25
N ASN A 116 17.19 2.06 16.36
CA ASN A 116 18.06 2.83 17.26
C ASN A 116 17.53 4.26 17.50
N GLY A 117 16.27 4.37 17.92
CA GLY A 117 15.58 5.64 18.18
C GLY A 117 15.04 6.40 16.97
N VAL A 118 15.54 6.16 15.75
CA VAL A 118 15.05 6.82 14.53
C VAL A 118 13.69 6.27 14.15
N ARG A 119 12.67 7.14 14.04
CA ARG A 119 11.29 6.74 13.72
C ARG A 119 11.04 6.72 12.21
N ILE A 120 10.70 5.54 11.70
CA ILE A 120 10.54 5.25 10.28
C ILE A 120 9.09 4.86 10.01
N ALA A 121 8.37 5.72 9.30
CA ALA A 121 7.02 5.46 8.81
C ALA A 121 7.05 5.12 7.31
N GLY A 122 6.05 4.39 6.82
CA GLY A 122 5.92 4.19 5.38
C GLY A 122 4.55 3.70 4.91
N LEU A 123 4.32 3.90 3.61
CA LEU A 123 3.10 3.55 2.91
C LEU A 123 3.43 2.76 1.63
N SER A 124 3.00 1.50 1.59
CA SER A 124 3.20 0.62 0.44
C SER A 124 2.22 0.91 -0.69
N GLY A 125 2.69 0.72 -1.93
CA GLY A 125 1.88 0.69 -3.13
C GLY A 125 1.77 2.02 -3.89
N ILE A 126 0.92 2.02 -4.91
CA ILE A 126 0.67 3.20 -5.77
C ILE A 126 -0.78 3.68 -5.69
N TYR A 127 -1.01 4.98 -5.86
CA TYR A 127 -2.33 5.58 -5.77
C TYR A 127 -3.14 5.40 -7.06
N LYS A 128 -4.32 4.78 -6.95
CA LYS A 128 -5.39 4.84 -7.96
C LYS A 128 -6.73 5.20 -7.30
N GLY A 129 -7.27 6.37 -7.65
CA GLY A 129 -8.46 6.92 -7.00
C GLY A 129 -9.76 6.11 -7.14
N HIS A 130 -9.83 5.14 -8.07
CA HIS A 130 -11.00 4.25 -8.18
C HIS A 130 -11.01 3.13 -7.12
N ASP A 131 -9.84 2.70 -6.65
CA ASP A 131 -9.72 1.67 -5.60
C ASP A 131 -9.54 2.23 -4.20
N TYR A 132 -9.09 3.48 -4.08
CA TYR A 132 -8.75 4.13 -2.80
C TYR A 132 -9.84 4.00 -1.70
N LEU A 133 -11.12 4.09 -2.08
CA LEU A 133 -12.25 4.01 -1.14
C LEU A 133 -12.79 2.58 -0.91
N ARG A 134 -12.16 1.54 -1.48
CA ARG A 134 -12.58 0.14 -1.36
C ARG A 134 -11.85 -0.54 -0.19
N GLY A 135 -12.34 -1.70 0.25
CA GLY A 135 -11.58 -2.56 1.16
C GLY A 135 -10.40 -3.27 0.49
N ARG A 136 -9.70 -4.11 1.27
CA ARG A 136 -8.76 -5.13 0.80
C ARG A 136 -9.53 -6.43 0.58
N PHE A 137 -10.08 -6.61 -0.62
CA PHE A 137 -10.93 -7.76 -0.97
C PHE A 137 -10.18 -8.79 -1.83
N GLU A 138 -8.96 -8.45 -2.24
CA GLU A 138 -8.08 -9.27 -3.06
C GLU A 138 -7.37 -10.35 -2.24
N TYR A 139 -7.32 -11.56 -2.79
CA TYR A 139 -6.54 -12.69 -2.30
C TYR A 139 -6.25 -13.64 -3.46
N ALA A 140 -5.21 -14.46 -3.32
CA ALA A 140 -4.81 -15.41 -4.37
C ALA A 140 -5.75 -16.65 -4.41
N PRO A 141 -6.08 -17.18 -5.61
CA PRO A 141 -5.58 -16.79 -6.94
C PRO A 141 -6.26 -15.52 -7.48
N TYR A 142 -5.46 -14.62 -8.06
CA TYR A 142 -5.93 -13.33 -8.58
C TYR A 142 -6.43 -13.43 -10.03
N THR A 143 -7.44 -12.61 -10.32
CA THR A 143 -7.75 -12.14 -11.68
C THR A 143 -6.76 -11.05 -12.09
N ASP A 144 -6.65 -10.72 -13.39
CA ASP A 144 -5.82 -9.58 -13.84
C ASP A 144 -6.16 -8.25 -13.15
N ALA A 145 -7.44 -8.03 -12.86
CA ALA A 145 -7.91 -6.84 -12.16
C ALA A 145 -7.44 -6.84 -10.70
N THR A 146 -7.63 -7.94 -9.97
CA THR A 146 -7.22 -8.03 -8.55
C THR A 146 -5.71 -8.10 -8.38
N ARG A 147 -4.99 -8.71 -9.33
CA ARG A 147 -3.52 -8.69 -9.43
C ARG A 147 -2.96 -7.27 -9.56
N THR A 148 -3.75 -6.36 -10.14
CA THR A 148 -3.41 -4.94 -10.25
C THR A 148 -3.87 -4.15 -9.01
N SER A 149 -5.10 -4.38 -8.52
CA SER A 149 -5.67 -3.59 -7.42
C SER A 149 -5.14 -3.92 -6.03
N VAL A 150 -4.52 -5.10 -5.85
CA VAL A 150 -3.94 -5.56 -4.58
C VAL A 150 -2.90 -4.59 -4.00
N TYR A 151 -2.00 -4.04 -4.82
CA TYR A 151 -0.97 -3.09 -4.40
C TYR A 151 -1.40 -1.62 -4.53
N HIS A 152 -2.66 -1.32 -4.87
CA HIS A 152 -3.12 0.07 -4.84
C HIS A 152 -3.26 0.56 -3.39
N VAL A 153 -2.92 1.83 -3.12
CA VAL A 153 -3.14 2.48 -1.81
C VAL A 153 -4.63 2.54 -1.48
N ARG A 154 -5.00 2.25 -0.22
CA ARG A 154 -6.37 2.41 0.32
C ARG A 154 -6.43 3.54 1.35
N GLN A 155 -7.64 3.99 1.64
CA GLN A 155 -7.90 5.08 2.57
C GLN A 155 -7.61 4.75 4.04
N LEU A 156 -7.66 3.48 4.45
CA LEU A 156 -7.54 3.07 5.85
C LEU A 156 -6.12 3.30 6.40
N GLU A 157 -5.12 2.87 5.65
CA GLU A 157 -3.71 3.01 5.97
C GLU A 157 -3.32 4.49 6.03
N VAL A 158 -3.81 5.28 5.07
CA VAL A 158 -3.63 6.75 5.06
C VAL A 158 -4.33 7.41 6.24
N PHE A 159 -5.56 7.01 6.55
CA PHE A 159 -6.29 7.51 7.71
C PHE A 159 -5.57 7.19 9.02
N ARG A 160 -5.07 5.96 9.19
CA ARG A 160 -4.26 5.53 10.34
C ARG A 160 -2.97 6.36 10.46
N LEU A 161 -2.22 6.53 9.37
CA LEU A 161 -1.01 7.36 9.37
C LEU A 161 -1.31 8.82 9.72
N LYS A 162 -2.45 9.38 9.30
CA LYS A 162 -2.90 10.73 9.70
C LYS A 162 -3.25 10.90 11.19
N GLN A 163 -3.24 9.83 12.00
CA GLN A 163 -3.48 9.92 13.45
C GLN A 163 -2.19 10.07 14.27
N LEU A 164 -1.01 9.93 13.65
CA LEU A 164 0.29 10.10 14.30
C LEU A 164 0.46 11.56 14.76
N SER A 165 0.89 11.75 16.00
CA SER A 165 1.14 13.05 16.64
C SER A 165 2.61 13.28 17.00
N GLY A 166 3.39 12.22 17.21
CA GLY A 166 4.83 12.33 17.42
C GLY A 166 5.59 12.70 16.14
N GLU A 167 6.78 13.28 16.28
CA GLU A 167 7.70 13.51 15.15
C GLU A 167 7.94 12.23 14.34
N THR A 168 8.16 12.37 13.03
CA THR A 168 8.55 11.29 12.13
C THR A 168 9.88 11.68 11.47
N ASP A 169 10.94 10.90 11.71
CA ASP A 169 12.25 11.24 11.15
C ASP A 169 12.32 10.89 9.67
N ILE A 170 11.79 9.73 9.28
CA ILE A 170 11.80 9.22 7.91
C ILE A 170 10.39 8.77 7.52
N PHE A 171 9.92 9.23 6.37
CA PHE A 171 8.74 8.67 5.70
C PHE A 171 9.11 8.04 4.35
N MET A 172 8.63 6.84 4.08
CA MET A 172 8.86 6.10 2.83
C MET A 172 7.55 5.94 2.03
N SER A 173 7.57 6.21 0.73
CA SER A 173 6.45 5.89 -0.18
C SER A 173 6.95 5.51 -1.57
N HIS A 174 6.32 4.54 -2.25
CA HIS A 174 6.76 4.19 -3.61
C HIS A 174 6.46 5.33 -4.59
N ASP A 175 5.19 5.73 -4.67
CA ASP A 175 4.76 6.95 -5.37
C ASP A 175 5.30 8.22 -4.70
N TRP A 176 5.57 9.26 -5.51
CA TRP A 176 5.93 10.58 -4.99
C TRP A 176 4.71 11.32 -4.42
N PRO A 177 4.86 12.18 -3.40
CA PRO A 177 3.85 13.17 -3.04
C PRO A 177 3.49 14.05 -4.24
N ARG A 178 2.20 14.18 -4.53
CA ARG A 178 1.73 15.02 -5.64
C ARG A 178 2.17 16.47 -5.42
N GLY A 179 2.68 17.11 -6.47
CA GLY A 179 3.16 18.50 -6.41
C GLY A 179 4.60 18.68 -5.89
N ILE A 180 5.28 17.63 -5.43
CA ILE A 180 6.65 17.71 -4.88
C ILE A 180 7.66 18.33 -5.87
N TYR A 181 7.40 18.20 -7.16
CA TYR A 181 8.21 18.78 -8.24
C TYR A 181 8.29 20.31 -8.21
N ASN A 182 7.38 21.00 -7.50
CA ASN A 182 7.43 22.46 -7.32
C ASN A 182 8.50 22.90 -6.30
N TYR A 183 8.98 21.98 -5.46
CA TYR A 183 9.95 22.23 -4.38
C TYR A 183 11.39 21.83 -4.75
N GLY A 184 11.63 21.56 -6.03
CA GLY A 184 12.93 21.18 -6.58
C GLY A 184 13.08 21.67 -8.03
N ASN A 185 14.05 21.11 -8.78
CA ASN A 185 14.35 21.59 -10.13
C ASN A 185 13.34 21.07 -11.19
N LYS A 186 12.12 21.62 -11.19
CA LYS A 186 11.04 21.30 -12.15
C LYS A 186 11.53 21.32 -13.61
N SER A 187 12.33 22.32 -13.97
CA SER A 187 12.87 22.50 -15.33
C SER A 187 13.81 21.37 -15.76
N GLN A 188 14.66 20.88 -14.85
CA GLN A 188 15.54 19.74 -15.09
C GLN A 188 14.74 18.43 -15.21
N LEU A 189 13.76 18.22 -14.34
CA LEU A 189 12.85 17.06 -14.41
C LEU A 189 12.08 17.04 -15.75
N ALA A 190 11.50 18.18 -16.14
CA ALA A 190 10.82 18.38 -17.42
C ALA A 190 11.73 18.23 -18.66
N ARG A 191 13.06 18.25 -18.50
CA ARG A 191 14.04 18.00 -19.56
C ARG A 191 14.38 16.52 -19.68
N PHE A 192 14.59 15.83 -18.55
CA PHE A 192 14.89 14.40 -18.54
C PHE A 192 13.67 13.49 -18.76
N LYS A 193 12.48 13.95 -18.36
CA LYS A 193 11.20 13.23 -18.52
C LYS A 193 10.15 14.16 -19.17
N PRO A 194 10.23 14.42 -20.49
CA PRO A 194 9.34 15.40 -21.15
C PRO A 194 7.84 15.10 -20.99
N HIS A 195 7.46 13.82 -20.91
CA HIS A 195 6.07 13.40 -20.70
C HIS A 195 5.47 13.86 -19.36
N PHE A 196 6.30 14.12 -18.34
CA PHE A 196 5.82 14.63 -17.06
C PHE A 196 5.32 16.08 -17.11
N ARG A 197 5.61 16.85 -18.19
CA ARG A 197 5.17 18.25 -18.32
C ARG A 197 3.65 18.37 -18.20
N ASP A 198 2.92 17.66 -19.05
CA ASP A 198 1.45 17.63 -19.05
C ASP A 198 0.86 17.23 -17.70
N GLU A 199 1.48 16.28 -16.99
CA GLU A 199 1.00 15.82 -15.67
C GLU A 199 1.34 16.82 -14.55
N MET A 200 2.50 17.46 -14.61
CA MET A 200 2.89 18.51 -13.66
C MET A 200 2.03 19.77 -13.82
N ASP A 201 1.72 20.15 -15.06
CA ASP A 201 0.95 21.36 -15.35
C ASP A 201 -0.55 21.17 -15.09
N ARG A 202 -1.04 19.92 -15.11
CA ARG A 202 -2.40 19.54 -14.66
C ARG A 202 -2.51 19.25 -13.16
N GLY A 203 -1.40 19.27 -12.40
CA GLY A 203 -1.41 18.91 -10.97
C GLY A 203 -1.81 17.45 -10.72
N GLN A 204 -1.31 16.54 -11.56
CA GLN A 204 -1.64 15.10 -11.57
C GLN A 204 -0.44 14.18 -11.30
N LEU A 205 0.81 14.65 -11.50
CA LEU A 205 2.00 13.85 -11.21
C LEU A 205 2.14 13.59 -9.70
N GLY A 206 2.03 12.32 -9.31
CA GLY A 206 2.20 11.84 -7.93
C GLY A 206 0.88 11.50 -7.19
N SER A 207 1.05 10.92 -6.01
CA SER A 207 -0.01 10.43 -5.12
C SER A 207 -0.62 11.56 -4.29
N ARG A 208 -1.96 11.69 -4.34
CA ARG A 208 -2.72 12.62 -3.49
C ARG A 208 -2.63 12.26 -2.00
N PRO A 209 -2.81 10.99 -1.58
CA PRO A 209 -2.59 10.62 -0.19
C PRO A 209 -1.19 10.93 0.34
N CYS A 210 -0.15 10.79 -0.48
CA CYS A 210 1.21 11.14 -0.08
C CYS A 210 1.40 12.66 0.08
N GLU A 211 0.73 13.48 -0.74
CA GLU A 211 0.70 14.94 -0.55
C GLU A 211 0.04 15.33 0.79
N ASP A 212 -1.11 14.73 1.12
CA ASP A 212 -1.78 14.98 2.40
C ASP A 212 -0.90 14.59 3.59
N LEU A 213 -0.27 13.40 3.52
CA LEU A 213 0.61 12.89 4.58
C LEU A 213 1.87 13.73 4.75
N LEU A 214 2.48 14.20 3.65
CA LEU A 214 3.63 15.10 3.68
C LEU A 214 3.33 16.41 4.43
N LYS A 215 2.17 17.01 4.18
CA LYS A 215 1.75 18.27 4.83
C LYS A 215 1.37 18.09 6.30
N MET A 216 0.83 16.92 6.65
CA MET A 216 0.34 16.62 8.00
C MET A 216 1.44 16.13 8.93
N LEU A 217 2.29 15.19 8.47
CA LEU A 217 3.31 14.55 9.29
C LEU A 217 4.66 15.27 9.28
N LYS A 218 4.88 16.16 8.31
CA LYS A 218 6.06 17.04 8.19
C LYS A 218 7.41 16.35 8.51
N PRO A 219 7.71 15.16 7.94
CA PRO A 219 8.84 14.35 8.37
C PRO A 219 10.17 14.99 7.99
N LYS A 220 11.24 14.74 8.76
CA LYS A 220 12.58 15.32 8.45
C LYS A 220 13.09 14.88 7.08
N TYR A 221 12.85 13.62 6.72
CA TYR A 221 13.14 13.04 5.41
C TYR A 221 11.91 12.37 4.79
N TRP A 222 11.78 12.51 3.47
CA TRP A 222 10.83 11.72 2.67
C TRP A 222 11.56 11.03 1.53
N PHE A 223 11.49 9.70 1.48
CA PHE A 223 12.12 8.88 0.44
C PHE A 223 11.09 8.23 -0.48
N ALA A 224 11.37 8.26 -1.80
CA ALA A 224 10.48 7.71 -2.81
C ALA A 224 11.17 7.12 -4.05
N ALA A 225 10.40 6.42 -4.89
CA ALA A 225 10.92 5.73 -6.07
C ALA A 225 9.97 5.87 -7.28
N HIS A 226 9.55 4.75 -7.89
CA HIS A 226 8.59 4.60 -8.99
C HIS A 226 8.92 5.29 -10.34
N LEU A 227 9.23 6.58 -10.35
CA LEU A 227 9.37 7.39 -11.57
C LEU A 227 10.70 7.19 -12.33
N HIS A 228 11.60 6.34 -11.81
CA HIS A 228 12.89 5.98 -12.41
C HIS A 228 13.73 7.21 -12.79
N CYS A 229 13.95 8.10 -11.82
CA CYS A 229 14.89 9.21 -11.91
C CYS A 229 15.20 9.78 -10.51
N LYS A 230 16.45 10.17 -10.28
CA LYS A 230 16.80 10.92 -9.07
C LYS A 230 16.24 12.34 -9.10
N PHE A 231 15.54 12.74 -8.04
CA PHE A 231 15.03 14.10 -7.83
C PHE A 231 15.15 14.46 -6.36
N ALA A 232 15.57 15.69 -6.06
CA ALA A 232 15.66 16.20 -4.70
C ALA A 232 14.87 17.50 -4.60
N ALA A 233 14.21 17.69 -3.46
CA ALA A 233 13.39 18.84 -3.15
C ALA A 233 13.45 19.17 -1.64
N VAL A 234 13.23 20.43 -1.30
CA VAL A 234 13.13 20.89 0.10
C VAL A 234 11.78 21.55 0.27
N VAL A 235 10.96 20.97 1.15
CA VAL A 235 9.60 21.42 1.42
C VAL A 235 9.60 22.18 2.73
N PRO A 236 9.47 23.53 2.72
CA PRO A 236 9.25 24.28 3.94
C PRO A 236 7.84 24.03 4.45
N HIS A 237 7.73 23.87 5.77
CA HIS A 237 6.47 23.81 6.49
C HIS A 237 6.35 25.07 7.34
N ASP A 238 5.66 26.07 6.81
CA ASP A 238 5.35 27.26 7.59
C ASP A 238 4.61 26.87 8.88
N GLU A 239 4.94 27.56 9.97
CA GLU A 239 4.11 27.65 11.16
C GLU A 239 2.87 28.47 10.76
N VAL A 240 1.89 27.80 10.16
CA VAL A 240 0.55 28.35 10.02
C VAL A 240 -0.02 28.42 11.44
N GLU A 241 0.11 29.57 12.08
CA GLU A 241 -0.80 29.93 13.17
C GLU A 241 -2.22 29.81 12.62
N ASP A 242 -3.06 28.98 13.24
CA ASP A 242 -4.46 28.79 12.84
C ASP A 242 -5.23 30.10 13.05
N LEU A 243 -5.25 30.95 12.01
CA LEU A 243 -5.99 32.21 11.94
C LEU A 243 -7.50 31.97 11.77
N GLU A 244 -8.07 31.11 12.62
CA GLU A 244 -9.50 30.99 12.92
C GLU A 244 -9.77 31.29 14.41
N THR A 245 -9.27 32.43 14.90
CA THR A 245 -9.83 33.07 16.11
C THR A 245 -10.13 34.55 15.90
N ASP A 246 -11.42 34.86 16.03
CA ASP A 246 -12.05 36.15 16.26
C ASP A 246 -11.42 37.42 15.65
N ALA A 247 -12.07 37.89 14.59
CA ALA A 247 -12.07 39.31 14.24
C ALA A 247 -12.64 40.15 15.41
N ARG A 248 -11.75 40.80 16.17
CA ARG A 248 -11.94 42.11 16.85
C ARG A 248 -10.69 42.56 17.62
N ASN A 249 -9.77 43.22 16.91
CA ASN A 249 -9.49 44.66 17.09
C ASN A 249 -8.19 45.03 16.35
N CYS A 250 -8.24 46.16 15.65
CA CYS A 250 -7.04 46.83 15.14
C CYS A 250 -6.38 47.60 16.31
N GLU A 251 -5.05 47.67 16.35
CA GLU A 251 -4.28 48.93 16.16
C GLU A 251 -2.94 48.58 15.49
N GLU A 252 -2.42 49.48 14.65
CA GLU A 252 -1.10 49.38 14.02
C GLU A 252 0.00 50.02 14.91
N GLU A 253 1.27 49.81 14.52
CA GLU A 253 2.51 50.26 15.18
C GLU A 253 2.96 49.35 16.36
N ASP A 254 4.06 48.60 16.24
CA ASP A 254 5.39 49.20 16.20
C ASP A 254 6.43 48.39 15.40
N LEU A 255 7.39 49.08 14.77
CA LEU A 255 8.37 48.48 13.84
C LEU A 255 9.80 48.57 14.39
N LYS A 256 10.49 47.42 14.42
CA LYS A 256 11.94 47.20 14.68
C LYS A 256 12.38 47.13 16.15
N GLN A 257 12.73 45.91 16.61
CA GLN A 257 14.11 45.50 16.97
C GLN A 257 14.12 44.17 17.74
N LYS A 258 14.24 43.06 17.00
CA LYS A 258 14.93 41.83 17.40
C LYS A 258 15.75 41.44 16.17
N GLY A 259 17.06 41.24 16.21
CA GLY A 259 17.88 40.77 17.32
C GLY A 259 18.62 39.57 16.74
N VAL A 260 19.88 39.74 16.31
CA VAL A 260 20.66 38.66 15.71
C VAL A 260 21.04 37.68 16.81
N GLY A 261 20.38 36.52 16.83
CA GLY A 261 20.62 35.48 17.82
C GLY A 261 19.72 34.27 17.59
N GLU A 262 20.37 33.10 17.53
CA GLU A 262 19.79 31.75 17.47
C GLU A 262 19.02 31.38 16.19
N SER A 263 19.48 30.31 15.56
CA SER A 263 18.84 29.68 14.40
C SER A 263 17.51 29.06 14.83
N LYS A 264 16.39 29.63 14.40
CA LYS A 264 15.17 28.84 14.24
C LYS A 264 15.52 27.72 13.27
N ASP A 265 15.47 26.46 13.71
CA ASP A 265 15.47 25.33 12.80
C ASP A 265 14.22 25.44 11.93
N GLU A 266 14.42 25.74 10.65
CA GLU A 266 13.33 25.79 9.69
C GLU A 266 12.70 24.40 9.60
N ASN A 267 11.39 24.29 9.88
CA ASN A 267 10.68 23.03 9.80
C ASN A 267 10.57 22.61 8.33
N ILE A 268 11.49 21.75 7.88
CA ILE A 268 11.62 21.35 6.47
C ILE A 268 11.59 19.82 6.31
N THR A 269 10.91 19.34 5.27
CA THR A 269 11.12 17.98 4.76
C THR A 269 12.16 17.98 3.65
N LYS A 270 13.21 17.17 3.81
CA LYS A 270 14.17 16.84 2.76
C LYS A 270 13.62 15.68 1.93
N PHE A 271 13.10 15.96 0.74
CA PHE A 271 12.60 14.94 -0.18
C PHE A 271 13.72 14.44 -1.10
N LEU A 272 13.82 13.12 -1.22
CA LEU A 272 14.69 12.46 -2.18
C LEU A 272 13.95 11.29 -2.85
N ALA A 273 13.87 11.35 -4.18
CA ALA A 273 13.53 10.21 -5.01
C ALA A 273 14.76 9.65 -5.71
N LEU A 274 14.77 8.34 -5.97
CA LEU A 274 15.87 7.62 -6.61
C LEU A 274 15.41 6.85 -7.85
N ASP A 275 16.38 6.42 -8.67
CA ASP A 275 16.18 5.62 -9.88
C ASP A 275 16.10 4.11 -9.53
N LYS A 276 15.92 3.24 -10.53
CA LYS A 276 15.99 1.79 -10.33
C LYS A 276 17.42 1.23 -10.40
N CYS A 277 17.69 0.13 -9.69
CA CYS A 277 18.98 -0.56 -9.68
C CYS A 277 19.38 -1.04 -11.09
N LEU A 278 20.18 -0.23 -11.79
CA LEU A 278 20.67 -0.49 -13.14
C LEU A 278 22.01 0.24 -13.36
N PRO A 279 22.86 -0.25 -14.29
CA PRO A 279 24.13 0.40 -14.64
C PRO A 279 23.97 1.89 -14.97
N LYS A 280 24.87 2.71 -14.42
CA LYS A 280 24.94 4.17 -14.61
C LYS A 280 23.70 4.95 -14.13
N ARG A 281 22.79 4.31 -13.37
CA ARG A 281 21.65 4.99 -12.72
C ARG A 281 22.01 5.47 -11.31
N ARG A 282 21.16 6.34 -10.76
CA ARG A 282 21.30 6.91 -9.41
C ARG A 282 20.24 6.29 -8.50
N PHE A 283 20.43 5.01 -8.21
CA PHE A 283 19.48 4.16 -7.50
C PHE A 283 19.70 4.16 -5.98
N LEU A 284 20.97 4.28 -5.55
CA LEU A 284 21.40 4.31 -4.16
C LEU A 284 21.83 5.71 -3.69
N GLN A 285 21.62 6.03 -2.42
CA GLN A 285 22.18 7.20 -1.71
C GLN A 285 22.54 6.83 -0.27
N LEU A 286 23.76 7.18 0.18
CA LEU A 286 24.12 7.15 1.60
C LEU A 286 23.77 8.49 2.29
N LEU A 287 23.33 8.40 3.53
CA LEU A 287 22.99 9.52 4.41
C LEU A 287 23.51 9.26 5.83
N ASP A 288 23.97 10.32 6.49
CA ASP A 288 24.17 10.34 7.94
C ASP A 288 22.89 10.78 8.63
N ILE A 289 22.36 9.94 9.51
CA ILE A 289 21.20 10.24 10.34
C ILE A 289 21.63 10.22 11.81
N GLU A 290 21.42 11.35 12.47
CA GLU A 290 21.73 11.57 13.87
C GLU A 290 20.73 10.81 14.76
N THR A 291 21.23 10.19 15.82
CA THR A 291 20.40 9.55 16.85
C THR A 291 21.20 9.47 18.16
N SER A 292 20.51 9.69 19.27
CA SER A 292 21.04 9.60 20.64
C SER A 292 21.07 8.18 21.21
N GLN A 293 20.49 7.20 20.50
CA GLN A 293 20.35 5.81 20.97
C GLN A 293 21.23 4.82 20.20
N PHE A 294 22.21 5.31 19.42
CA PHE A 294 23.11 4.47 18.64
C PHE A 294 24.36 4.09 19.43
N SER A 295 24.44 2.82 19.84
CA SER A 295 25.69 2.15 20.19
C SER A 295 26.27 1.47 18.95
N GLU A 296 27.54 1.76 18.65
CA GLU A 296 28.23 1.23 17.47
C GLU A 296 28.23 -0.30 17.45
N GLY A 297 27.68 -0.89 16.39
CA GLY A 297 27.63 -2.34 16.17
C GLY A 297 26.37 -3.08 16.65
N GLU A 298 25.44 -2.44 17.39
CA GLU A 298 24.17 -3.05 17.78
C GLU A 298 22.97 -2.30 17.20
N ILE A 299 22.18 -3.00 16.38
CA ILE A 299 20.97 -2.44 15.73
C ILE A 299 19.74 -3.08 16.36
N ARG A 300 19.01 -2.27 17.11
CA ARG A 300 17.76 -2.63 17.77
C ARG A 300 16.59 -2.05 17.00
N MET A 301 15.62 -2.90 16.70
CA MET A 301 14.41 -2.56 15.97
C MET A 301 13.19 -2.77 16.88
N GLU A 302 12.38 -1.74 17.04
CA GLU A 302 11.20 -1.75 17.92
C GLU A 302 9.93 -1.36 17.15
N TYR A 303 8.79 -1.91 17.57
CA TYR A 303 7.48 -1.43 17.17
C TYR A 303 7.22 -0.03 17.73
N ASP A 304 6.60 0.84 16.92
CA ASP A 304 6.18 2.14 17.40
C ASP A 304 4.87 2.05 18.21
N LEU A 305 4.91 2.44 19.49
CA LEU A 305 3.77 2.30 20.40
C LEU A 305 2.53 3.11 19.97
N GLU A 306 2.73 4.30 19.43
CA GLU A 306 1.62 5.14 18.93
C GLU A 306 0.95 4.44 17.75
N TRP A 307 1.73 3.90 16.81
CA TRP A 307 1.23 3.12 15.68
C TRP A 307 0.50 1.84 16.10
N LEU A 308 1.05 1.05 17.04
CA LEU A 308 0.35 -0.11 17.60
C LEU A 308 -1.01 0.29 18.20
N THR A 309 -1.07 1.42 18.88
CA THR A 309 -2.30 1.91 19.50
C THR A 309 -3.30 2.41 18.45
N ILE A 310 -2.84 3.09 17.40
CA ILE A 310 -3.67 3.46 16.25
C ILE A 310 -4.26 2.21 15.58
N LEU A 311 -3.46 1.16 15.34
CA LEU A 311 -3.94 -0.12 14.79
C LEU A 311 -5.03 -0.75 15.67
N TYR A 312 -4.80 -0.82 16.98
CA TYR A 312 -5.76 -1.34 17.96
C TYR A 312 -7.08 -0.55 17.95
N LEU A 313 -7.01 0.78 18.11
CA LEU A 313 -8.18 1.65 18.18
C LEU A 313 -8.99 1.64 16.87
N THR A 314 -8.33 1.54 15.72
CA THR A 314 -8.96 1.56 14.39
C THR A 314 -9.21 0.16 13.80
N ASN A 315 -9.12 -0.91 14.58
CA ASN A 315 -9.36 -2.27 14.07
C ASN A 315 -10.79 -2.44 13.52
N HIS A 316 -11.78 -1.85 14.17
CA HIS A 316 -13.18 -1.87 13.74
C HIS A 316 -13.44 -1.16 12.39
N LEU A 317 -12.47 -0.39 11.87
CA LEU A 317 -12.52 0.26 10.56
C LEU A 317 -11.91 -0.60 9.43
N THR A 318 -11.34 -1.76 9.76
CA THR A 318 -10.80 -2.74 8.80
C THR A 318 -11.92 -3.22 7.87
N ASN A 319 -11.72 -3.09 6.56
CA ASN A 319 -12.72 -3.42 5.56
C ASN A 319 -12.11 -4.25 4.43
N VAL A 320 -12.77 -5.36 4.11
CA VAL A 320 -12.35 -6.35 3.11
C VAL A 320 -13.37 -6.52 1.97
N LYS A 321 -14.30 -5.56 1.82
CA LYS A 321 -15.33 -5.59 0.77
C LYS A 321 -14.91 -4.79 -0.46
N ALA A 322 -15.28 -5.29 -1.62
CA ALA A 322 -15.09 -4.62 -2.91
C ALA A 322 -15.87 -3.30 -3.06
N SER A 323 -16.90 -3.09 -2.25
CA SER A 323 -17.72 -1.86 -2.22
C SER A 323 -16.93 -0.67 -1.69
N LYS A 324 -17.23 0.53 -2.19
CA LYS A 324 -16.75 1.77 -1.56
C LYS A 324 -17.31 1.90 -0.15
N TYR A 325 -16.51 2.42 0.77
CA TYR A 325 -16.92 2.83 2.10
C TYR A 325 -16.31 4.18 2.44
N TYR A 326 -16.72 4.76 3.56
CA TYR A 326 -16.22 6.04 4.06
C TYR A 326 -15.78 5.85 5.51
N LEU A 327 -14.72 6.54 5.89
CA LEU A 327 -14.20 6.55 7.26
C LEU A 327 -14.80 7.73 8.05
N PRO A 328 -14.81 7.66 9.39
CA PRO A 328 -15.23 8.78 10.23
C PRO A 328 -14.45 10.06 9.91
N GLY A 329 -15.09 11.22 9.99
CA GLY A 329 -14.47 12.50 9.68
C GLY A 329 -15.24 13.71 10.25
N PRO A 330 -14.56 14.85 10.45
CA PRO A 330 -15.10 16.00 11.18
C PRO A 330 -16.28 16.69 10.50
N GLN A 331 -16.47 16.48 9.19
CA GLN A 331 -17.51 17.13 8.39
C GLN A 331 -18.92 16.58 8.67
N ASN A 332 -19.03 15.42 9.33
CA ASN A 332 -20.31 14.84 9.74
C ASN A 332 -20.69 15.34 11.16
N ALA A 333 -21.01 16.63 11.29
CA ALA A 333 -21.37 17.26 12.58
C ALA A 333 -22.60 16.65 13.29
N ALA A 334 -23.36 15.79 12.61
CA ALA A 334 -24.46 15.01 13.18
C ALA A 334 -24.05 13.61 13.70
N SER A 335 -22.81 13.18 13.47
CA SER A 335 -22.29 11.89 13.96
C SER A 335 -21.55 12.07 15.28
N THR A 336 -21.93 11.30 16.30
CA THR A 336 -21.22 11.21 17.58
C THR A 336 -20.06 10.20 17.54
N GLU A 337 -19.66 9.76 16.35
CA GLU A 337 -18.62 8.75 16.14
C GLU A 337 -17.21 9.35 16.27
N ARG A 338 -16.30 8.64 16.94
CA ARG A 338 -14.88 9.06 17.08
C ARG A 338 -14.24 9.08 15.69
N TYR A 339 -13.66 10.22 15.32
CA TYR A 339 -12.90 10.38 14.08
C TYR A 339 -11.41 10.68 14.30
N ASN A 340 -11.05 11.21 15.47
CA ASN A 340 -9.67 11.36 15.89
C ASN A 340 -9.27 10.16 16.75
N PHE A 341 -8.30 9.39 16.28
CA PHE A 341 -7.72 8.22 16.92
C PHE A 341 -6.23 8.41 17.25
N THR A 342 -5.75 9.66 17.33
CA THR A 342 -4.49 9.97 18.01
C THR A 342 -4.57 9.40 19.43
N PRO A 343 -3.65 8.49 19.83
CA PRO A 343 -3.71 7.82 21.12
C PRO A 343 -3.56 8.76 22.32
N THR A 344 -4.31 8.51 23.38
CA THR A 344 -3.98 9.07 24.70
C THR A 344 -2.85 8.29 25.38
N VAL A 345 -2.26 8.86 26.42
CA VAL A 345 -1.23 8.17 27.23
C VAL A 345 -1.78 6.87 27.84
N ASP A 346 -3.02 6.88 28.34
CA ASP A 346 -3.68 5.69 28.91
C ASP A 346 -3.94 4.60 27.85
N GLU A 347 -4.32 5.01 26.63
CA GLU A 347 -4.51 4.08 25.50
C GLU A 347 -3.18 3.44 25.07
N MET A 348 -2.10 4.23 25.04
CA MET A 348 -0.75 3.72 24.76
C MET A 348 -0.24 2.78 25.86
N GLU A 349 -0.48 3.10 27.14
CA GLU A 349 -0.06 2.24 28.24
C GLU A 349 -0.85 0.91 28.25
N HIS A 350 -2.15 0.94 27.98
CA HIS A 350 -2.94 -0.28 27.77
C HIS A 350 -2.36 -1.18 26.66
N VAL A 351 -1.91 -0.58 25.56
CA VAL A 351 -1.31 -1.33 24.45
C VAL A 351 0.11 -1.81 24.75
N ARG A 352 0.94 -1.02 25.45
CA ARG A 352 2.27 -1.43 25.93
C ARG A 352 2.18 -2.71 26.77
N ASN A 353 1.18 -2.80 27.64
CA ASN A 353 0.99 -3.96 28.51
C ASN A 353 0.59 -5.25 27.75
N LYS A 354 -0.01 -5.15 26.56
CA LYS A 354 -0.28 -6.32 25.69
C LYS A 354 1.00 -6.99 25.18
N PHE A 355 2.07 -6.20 25.02
CA PHE A 355 3.40 -6.66 24.59
C PHE A 355 4.35 -6.92 25.78
N ALA A 356 3.80 -7.11 26.99
CA ALA A 356 4.59 -7.29 28.22
C ALA A 356 5.64 -6.17 28.47
N ALA A 357 5.33 -4.96 27.98
CA ALA A 357 6.20 -3.77 27.97
C ALA A 357 7.50 -3.85 27.15
N ASP A 358 7.75 -4.95 26.42
CA ASP A 358 8.83 -5.05 25.43
C ASP A 358 8.28 -4.80 24.02
N LEU A 359 8.87 -3.84 23.32
CA LEU A 359 8.46 -3.47 21.96
C LEU A 359 9.47 -3.94 20.90
N GLU A 360 10.50 -4.70 21.28
CA GLU A 360 11.46 -5.24 20.32
C GLU A 360 10.76 -6.13 19.27
N VAL A 361 11.09 -5.92 17.99
CA VAL A 361 10.53 -6.71 16.90
C VAL A 361 11.13 -8.12 16.96
N PRO A 362 10.33 -9.18 17.24
CA PRO A 362 10.86 -10.52 17.44
C PRO A 362 11.45 -11.05 16.13
N LYS A 363 12.63 -11.67 16.19
CA LYS A 363 13.32 -12.28 15.03
C LYS A 363 12.71 -13.65 14.68
N ASN A 364 11.41 -13.67 14.39
CA ASN A 364 10.56 -14.87 14.22
C ASN A 364 10.33 -15.27 12.74
N PHE A 365 11.29 -14.98 11.84
CA PHE A 365 11.22 -15.44 10.45
C PHE A 365 11.11 -16.98 10.37
N THR A 366 10.22 -17.46 9.50
CA THR A 366 10.11 -18.88 9.18
C THR A 366 9.67 -19.07 7.73
N ARG A 367 10.11 -20.17 7.10
CA ARG A 367 9.70 -20.52 5.73
C ARG A 367 8.32 -21.17 5.76
N THR A 368 7.43 -20.66 4.92
CA THR A 368 6.00 -20.97 4.81
C THR A 368 5.62 -21.65 3.49
N VAL A 369 6.52 -21.61 2.49
CA VAL A 369 6.42 -22.31 1.19
C VAL A 369 7.80 -22.75 0.75
N GLU A 370 7.90 -23.72 -0.15
CA GLU A 370 9.17 -24.10 -0.74
C GLU A 370 9.79 -22.95 -1.54
N ALA A 371 11.10 -22.80 -1.45
CA ALA A 371 11.86 -21.81 -2.20
C ALA A 371 12.07 -22.26 -3.65
N TYR A 372 12.39 -21.32 -4.55
CA TYR A 372 12.82 -21.66 -5.90
C TYR A 372 14.10 -22.50 -5.90
N ASN A 373 14.09 -23.61 -6.64
CA ASN A 373 15.26 -24.43 -6.91
C ASN A 373 15.63 -24.32 -8.41
N PRO A 374 16.74 -23.63 -8.75
CA PRO A 374 17.21 -23.53 -10.15
C PRO A 374 17.59 -24.87 -10.79
N SER A 375 17.76 -25.94 -9.99
CA SER A 375 18.14 -27.27 -10.47
C SER A 375 16.95 -28.13 -10.89
N GLU A 376 15.72 -27.71 -10.58
CA GLU A 376 14.50 -28.44 -10.92
C GLU A 376 14.01 -28.11 -12.33
N ASP A 377 13.52 -29.12 -13.04
CA ASP A 377 12.96 -28.98 -14.38
C ASP A 377 11.57 -28.32 -14.32
N ASN A 378 11.57 -27.00 -14.45
CA ASN A 378 10.39 -26.15 -14.33
C ASN A 378 9.60 -25.98 -15.65
N ASN A 379 9.74 -26.89 -16.62
CA ASN A 379 9.05 -26.83 -17.93
C ASN A 379 7.51 -27.03 -17.90
N GLY A 380 6.90 -27.10 -16.71
CA GLY A 380 5.45 -27.26 -16.54
C GLY A 380 4.65 -25.96 -16.56
N HIS A 381 3.32 -26.06 -16.63
CA HIS A 381 2.45 -24.90 -16.36
C HIS A 381 2.43 -24.62 -14.85
N VAL A 382 2.96 -23.46 -14.45
CA VAL A 382 2.99 -23.02 -13.06
C VAL A 382 1.66 -22.32 -12.70
N PRO A 383 0.90 -22.81 -11.70
CA PRO A 383 -0.33 -22.17 -11.25
C PRO A 383 -0.05 -20.94 -10.36
N GLN A 384 -1.09 -20.16 -10.05
CA GLN A 384 -1.04 -19.18 -8.97
C GLN A 384 -1.19 -19.85 -7.58
N PRO A 385 -0.69 -19.20 -6.51
CA PRO A 385 -0.80 -19.72 -5.15
C PRO A 385 -2.24 -19.69 -4.63
N LYS A 386 -2.49 -20.46 -3.58
CA LYS A 386 -3.66 -20.24 -2.71
C LYS A 386 -3.30 -19.18 -1.67
N ALA A 387 -4.27 -18.35 -1.30
CA ALA A 387 -4.12 -17.48 -0.13
C ALA A 387 -3.96 -18.30 1.16
N GLN A 388 -3.08 -17.83 2.04
CA GLN A 388 -2.73 -18.45 3.31
C GLN A 388 -2.45 -17.38 4.38
N ILE A 389 -2.51 -17.79 5.65
CA ILE A 389 -2.24 -16.96 6.83
C ILE A 389 -0.82 -17.25 7.32
N ASN A 390 -0.02 -16.20 7.53
CA ASN A 390 1.35 -16.31 8.00
C ASN A 390 1.43 -16.39 9.54
N PRO A 391 2.31 -17.21 10.14
CA PRO A 391 2.41 -17.35 11.59
C PRO A 391 2.85 -16.05 12.28
N GLN A 392 3.69 -15.24 11.63
CA GLN A 392 4.11 -13.94 12.16
C GLN A 392 2.94 -12.97 12.30
N SER A 393 2.07 -12.90 11.27
CA SER A 393 0.89 -12.03 11.30
C SER A 393 -0.19 -12.54 12.25
N GLN A 394 -0.38 -13.86 12.34
CA GLN A 394 -1.26 -14.45 13.35
C GLN A 394 -0.79 -14.07 14.77
N GLN A 395 0.50 -14.29 15.08
CA GLN A 395 1.10 -13.95 16.38
C GLN A 395 0.95 -12.45 16.71
N PHE A 396 1.19 -11.56 15.73
CA PHE A 396 1.03 -10.12 15.90
C PHE A 396 -0.43 -9.72 16.15
N CYS A 397 -1.37 -10.28 15.38
CA CYS A 397 -2.80 -10.03 15.54
C CYS A 397 -3.34 -10.52 16.88
N ASP A 398 -2.90 -11.69 17.35
CA ASP A 398 -3.28 -12.25 18.65
C ASP A 398 -2.72 -11.42 19.82
N ALA A 399 -1.46 -10.97 19.73
CA ALA A 399 -0.82 -10.13 20.76
C ALA A 399 -1.52 -8.77 20.90
N LEU A 400 -1.72 -8.05 19.78
CA LEU A 400 -2.39 -6.74 19.81
C LEU A 400 -3.91 -6.86 20.04
N GLY A 401 -4.53 -7.96 19.60
CA GLY A 401 -5.97 -8.19 19.62
C GLY A 401 -6.69 -7.45 18.48
N ILE A 402 -6.20 -7.64 17.25
CA ILE A 402 -6.76 -7.07 16.01
C ILE A 402 -7.01 -8.15 14.97
N ASP A 403 -7.75 -7.82 13.91
CA ASP A 403 -8.08 -8.78 12.85
C ASP A 403 -7.04 -8.77 11.70
N ASP A 404 -6.72 -9.94 11.17
CA ASP A 404 -5.99 -10.10 9.91
C ASP A 404 -6.94 -9.85 8.70
N PRO A 405 -6.65 -8.86 7.83
CA PRO A 405 -7.43 -8.61 6.62
C PRO A 405 -7.53 -9.80 5.66
N VAL A 406 -6.51 -10.66 5.55
CA VAL A 406 -6.57 -11.84 4.66
C VAL A 406 -7.52 -12.88 5.23
N SER A 407 -7.40 -13.21 6.52
CA SER A 407 -8.35 -14.06 7.25
C SER A 407 -9.79 -13.55 7.11
N LEU A 408 -10.03 -12.25 7.32
CA LEU A 408 -11.36 -11.64 7.15
C LEU A 408 -11.88 -11.76 5.71
N ALA A 409 -11.04 -11.53 4.70
CA ALA A 409 -11.42 -11.63 3.30
C ALA A 409 -11.81 -13.06 2.91
N LEU A 410 -11.05 -14.06 3.37
CA LEU A 410 -11.34 -15.48 3.14
C LEU A 410 -12.67 -15.89 3.77
N ILE A 411 -12.89 -15.56 5.05
CA ILE A 411 -14.15 -15.86 5.77
C ILE A 411 -15.36 -15.23 5.06
N ILE A 412 -15.26 -13.96 4.66
CA ILE A 412 -16.35 -13.25 3.97
C ILE A 412 -16.58 -13.78 2.55
N GLY A 413 -15.54 -14.28 1.88
CA GLY A 413 -15.65 -14.99 0.61
C GLY A 413 -16.22 -16.40 0.72
N GLY A 414 -16.39 -16.95 1.93
CA GLY A 414 -16.84 -18.32 2.15
C GLY A 414 -15.74 -19.38 1.93
N HIS A 415 -14.47 -18.98 2.03
CA HIS A 415 -13.32 -19.86 1.91
C HIS A 415 -12.86 -20.37 3.29
N GLU A 416 -12.30 -21.58 3.31
CA GLU A 416 -11.61 -22.11 4.49
C GLU A 416 -10.29 -21.35 4.75
N LEU A 417 -9.91 -21.23 6.02
CA LEU A 417 -8.66 -20.61 6.42
C LEU A 417 -7.49 -21.59 6.23
N ASN A 418 -6.62 -21.31 5.27
CA ASN A 418 -5.37 -22.04 5.09
C ASN A 418 -4.29 -21.38 5.96
N TYR A 419 -3.89 -22.01 7.06
CA TYR A 419 -2.71 -21.60 7.81
C TYR A 419 -1.47 -22.18 7.14
N SER A 420 -0.43 -21.38 6.89
CA SER A 420 0.79 -21.90 6.29
C SER A 420 1.55 -22.78 7.28
N ALA A 421 1.95 -23.97 6.86
CA ALA A 421 2.84 -24.82 7.66
C ALA A 421 4.25 -24.23 7.72
N THR A 422 4.91 -24.36 8.86
CA THR A 422 6.32 -23.98 9.03
C THR A 422 7.23 -25.10 8.54
N LEU A 423 7.99 -24.85 7.47
CA LEU A 423 8.84 -25.87 6.83
C LEU A 423 10.15 -26.15 7.59
N ASN A 424 10.46 -25.35 8.62
CA ASN A 424 11.72 -25.44 9.35
C ASN A 424 11.65 -26.29 10.63
N GLU A 425 10.57 -27.06 10.85
CA GLU A 425 10.54 -28.11 11.88
C GLU A 425 11.24 -29.40 11.38
N SER A 426 12.51 -29.28 10.98
CA SER A 426 13.39 -30.43 10.79
C SER A 426 13.92 -30.90 12.14
N THR A 427 13.14 -31.69 12.87
CA THR A 427 13.69 -32.52 13.95
C THR A 427 14.55 -33.62 13.33
N ASP A 428 15.84 -33.63 13.67
CA ASP A 428 16.71 -34.79 13.45
C ASP A 428 16.17 -36.03 14.19
N THR A 429 15.42 -36.87 13.48
CA THR A 429 15.22 -38.29 13.81
C THR A 429 14.84 -39.06 12.56
N GLU A 430 15.84 -39.59 11.85
CA GLU A 430 15.60 -40.57 10.79
C GLU A 430 15.05 -41.89 11.37
N PHE A 431 13.95 -42.37 10.79
CA PHE A 431 13.52 -43.77 10.60
C PHE A 431 13.92 -44.84 11.63
N ASN A 432 12.92 -45.42 12.33
CA ASN A 432 12.30 -46.74 12.01
C ASN A 432 11.13 -46.99 12.99
N ASP A 433 10.08 -47.82 12.77
CA ASP A 433 9.75 -48.78 11.72
C ASP A 433 8.21 -49.03 11.68
N SER A 434 7.72 -49.58 10.56
CA SER A 434 6.57 -50.50 10.44
C SER A 434 5.12 -50.06 10.71
N ALA A 435 4.36 -50.19 9.61
CA ALA A 435 2.91 -50.09 9.46
C ALA A 435 2.05 -50.99 10.37
N THR A 436 0.80 -50.56 10.63
CA THR A 436 -0.40 -51.40 10.39
C THR A 436 -1.63 -50.53 10.13
N SER A 437 -2.45 -50.90 9.14
CA SER A 437 -3.78 -50.33 8.91
C SER A 437 -4.82 -51.06 9.77
N LEU A 438 -5.65 -50.34 10.54
CA LEU A 438 -6.96 -50.84 10.98
C LEU A 438 -8.03 -49.74 10.91
N GLN A 439 -9.24 -50.17 10.59
CA GLN A 439 -10.42 -49.33 10.41
C GLN A 439 -11.27 -49.27 11.70
N THR A 440 -12.37 -48.52 11.60
CA THR A 440 -13.67 -48.73 12.27
C THR A 440 -13.85 -48.35 13.75
N GLU A 441 -14.73 -47.35 13.92
CA GLU A 441 -16.02 -47.43 14.66
C GLU A 441 -16.24 -46.60 15.93
N HIS A 442 -17.52 -46.16 16.02
CA HIS A 442 -18.07 -45.34 17.08
C HIS A 442 -18.34 -46.17 18.36
N SER A 443 -18.11 -45.59 19.52
CA SER A 443 -19.01 -45.78 20.66
C SER A 443 -18.95 -44.62 21.65
N SER A 444 -20.10 -44.25 22.20
CA SER A 444 -20.23 -43.32 23.32
C SER A 444 -20.38 -44.12 24.62
N LEU A 445 -19.91 -43.59 25.76
CA LEU A 445 -20.65 -43.56 27.05
C LEU A 445 -19.82 -42.96 28.21
N ASN A 446 -20.52 -42.21 29.07
CA ASN A 446 -20.12 -41.61 30.36
C ASN A 446 -19.54 -42.64 31.38
N MET A 447 -18.78 -42.33 32.45
CA MET A 447 -19.06 -41.34 33.51
C MET A 447 -17.89 -41.17 34.54
N SER A 448 -17.80 -39.98 35.18
CA SER A 448 -17.31 -39.67 36.56
C SER A 448 -15.93 -40.12 37.12
N GLY A 449 -15.16 -39.19 37.73
CA GLY A 449 -14.35 -39.52 38.93
C GLY A 449 -13.04 -38.74 39.28
N SER A 450 -13.14 -37.52 39.83
CA SER A 450 -12.22 -36.92 40.85
C SER A 450 -10.73 -36.55 40.58
N THR A 451 -10.42 -35.26 40.79
CA THR A 451 -9.20 -34.65 41.42
C THR A 451 -7.78 -34.84 40.85
N GLY A 452 -7.12 -33.71 40.52
CA GLY A 452 -5.65 -33.57 40.44
C GLY A 452 -5.17 -32.45 39.49
N ASP A 453 -4.31 -31.54 39.96
CA ASP A 453 -3.79 -30.37 39.22
C ASP A 453 -2.94 -30.71 37.97
N ALA A 454 -3.10 -29.90 36.90
CA ALA A 454 -1.98 -29.24 36.17
C ALA A 454 -2.50 -28.40 34.98
N LEU A 455 -1.70 -27.41 34.54
CA LEU A 455 -2.04 -26.40 33.54
C LEU A 455 -1.92 -26.89 32.09
N SER A 456 -2.82 -26.44 31.20
CA SER A 456 -2.67 -26.52 29.73
C SER A 456 -3.52 -25.47 29.00
N PRO A 457 -3.21 -25.11 27.74
CA PRO A 457 -3.77 -23.93 27.08
C PRO A 457 -5.28 -24.03 26.80
N ARG A 458 -5.99 -22.91 26.97
CA ARG A 458 -7.43 -22.83 26.72
C ARG A 458 -7.74 -22.86 25.21
N GLN A 459 -8.48 -23.87 24.79
CA GLN A 459 -9.13 -23.91 23.49
C GLN A 459 -10.08 -22.72 23.31
N ILE A 460 -9.95 -22.00 22.20
CA ILE A 460 -10.88 -20.94 21.81
C ILE A 460 -12.17 -21.62 21.33
N SER A 461 -13.25 -21.48 22.10
CA SER A 461 -14.60 -21.84 21.62
C SER A 461 -15.27 -20.61 20.99
N PRO A 462 -16.01 -20.75 19.88
CA PRO A 462 -16.58 -19.61 19.18
C PRO A 462 -17.67 -18.97 20.04
N PHE A 463 -17.52 -17.68 20.35
CA PHE A 463 -18.53 -16.91 21.08
C PHE A 463 -19.84 -16.86 20.28
N LYS A 464 -20.81 -17.68 20.71
CA LYS A 464 -22.21 -17.56 20.29
C LYS A 464 -22.71 -16.18 20.66
N ARG A 465 -22.93 -15.32 19.65
CA ARG A 465 -23.69 -14.07 19.81
C ARG A 465 -25.07 -14.42 20.39
N LYS A 466 -25.36 -13.96 21.61
CA LYS A 466 -26.71 -14.02 22.17
C LYS A 466 -27.58 -13.07 21.37
N SER A 467 -28.61 -13.58 20.71
CA SER A 467 -29.75 -12.78 20.33
C SER A 467 -30.54 -12.41 21.59
N SER A 468 -30.77 -11.12 21.82
CA SER A 468 -31.66 -10.68 22.90
C SER A 468 -32.54 -9.52 22.44
N MET A 469 -33.80 -9.86 22.22
CA MET A 469 -35.01 -9.04 22.32
C MET A 469 -35.15 -7.82 21.40
N GLY A 470 -36.26 -7.82 20.65
CA GLY A 470 -36.64 -6.70 19.80
C GLY A 470 -37.20 -5.53 20.61
N LEU A 471 -36.85 -4.33 20.16
CA LEU A 471 -37.58 -3.11 20.46
C LEU A 471 -38.62 -2.90 19.36
N ASN A 472 -39.90 -3.09 19.67
CA ASN A 472 -40.99 -2.70 18.79
C ASN A 472 -41.03 -1.17 18.72
N LEU A 473 -40.70 -0.60 17.56
CA LEU A 473 -40.93 0.81 17.29
C LEU A 473 -42.45 1.09 17.29
N PRO A 474 -42.93 2.13 17.99
CA PRO A 474 -44.35 2.50 17.93
C PRO A 474 -44.72 3.01 16.53
N LYS A 475 -45.97 2.74 16.12
CA LYS A 475 -46.50 3.25 14.83
C LYS A 475 -46.59 4.79 14.87
N PRO A 476 -46.37 5.48 13.74
CA PRO A 476 -46.61 6.92 13.65
C PRO A 476 -48.08 7.24 13.99
N ILE A 477 -48.27 8.13 14.96
CA ILE A 477 -49.55 8.78 15.21
C ILE A 477 -49.54 10.07 14.40
N ALA A 478 -50.35 10.12 13.35
CA ALA A 478 -50.83 11.36 12.76
C ALA A 478 -52.33 11.41 13.04
N GLU A 479 -52.75 12.32 13.91
CA GLU A 479 -54.16 12.54 14.20
C GLU A 479 -54.82 13.16 12.97
N VAL A 480 -55.86 12.51 12.48
CA VAL A 480 -56.79 13.09 11.50
C VAL A 480 -58.16 13.05 12.15
N GLU A 481 -58.59 14.19 12.69
CA GLU A 481 -60.00 14.39 12.99
C GLU A 481 -60.77 14.43 11.66
N GLY A 482 -61.72 13.50 11.50
CA GLY A 482 -62.40 13.29 10.23
C GLY A 482 -63.78 13.93 10.15
N VAL A 483 -64.31 14.00 8.93
CA VAL A 483 -65.75 14.00 8.64
C VAL A 483 -65.97 13.14 7.40
N GLU A 484 -66.88 12.17 7.46
CA GLU A 484 -67.33 11.42 6.29
C GLU A 484 -68.30 12.24 5.44
N SER A 485 -68.13 12.28 4.12
CA SER A 485 -69.25 12.38 3.17
C SER A 485 -68.86 11.92 1.75
N GLU A 486 -69.49 10.81 1.35
CA GLU A 486 -70.14 10.55 0.05
C GLU A 486 -69.62 11.09 -1.31
N LEU A 487 -69.61 10.14 -2.27
CA LEU A 487 -69.89 10.24 -3.73
C LEU A 487 -68.77 10.32 -4.79
N GLU A 488 -68.72 9.24 -5.58
CA GLU A 488 -68.63 9.11 -7.06
C GLU A 488 -67.59 9.88 -7.92
N VAL A 489 -66.66 9.08 -8.47
CA VAL A 489 -66.23 8.99 -9.89
C VAL A 489 -66.62 10.13 -10.86
N LYS A 490 -65.62 10.81 -11.45
CA LYS A 490 -65.54 11.06 -12.91
C LYS A 490 -64.15 11.53 -13.41
N ASN A 491 -64.02 11.49 -14.73
CA ASN A 491 -62.80 11.69 -15.53
C ASN A 491 -62.34 13.16 -15.67
N SER A 492 -61.22 13.27 -16.40
CA SER A 492 -60.91 14.24 -17.48
C SER A 492 -60.07 15.49 -17.16
N ASP A 493 -59.08 15.69 -18.06
CA ASP A 493 -58.45 16.93 -18.53
C ASP A 493 -57.52 17.68 -17.54
N GLU A 494 -56.41 18.33 -17.93
CA GLU A 494 -55.63 18.42 -19.19
C GLU A 494 -54.28 19.16 -18.89
N ILE A 495 -53.23 19.02 -19.73
CA ILE A 495 -52.29 20.12 -20.22
C ILE A 495 -51.45 20.94 -19.17
N HIS A 496 -50.14 21.26 -19.31
CA HIS A 496 -49.07 21.02 -20.30
C HIS A 496 -47.68 21.55 -19.78
N ILE A 497 -46.66 21.58 -20.67
CA ILE A 497 -45.54 22.57 -20.74
C ILE A 497 -44.41 22.46 -19.67
N ASP A 498 -43.10 22.43 -19.99
CA ASP A 498 -42.41 22.42 -21.29
C ASP A 498 -41.02 21.73 -21.27
N ASN A 499 -40.62 21.19 -22.43
CA ASN A 499 -39.23 20.92 -22.82
C ASN A 499 -38.94 21.74 -24.09
N ILE A 500 -37.83 22.50 -24.11
CA ILE A 500 -37.48 23.33 -25.28
C ILE A 500 -36.50 22.61 -26.21
N SER A 501 -36.89 22.49 -27.48
CA SER A 501 -36.02 22.11 -28.61
C SER A 501 -36.59 22.67 -29.93
N GLY A 502 -35.73 22.80 -30.95
CA GLY A 502 -36.04 23.34 -32.29
C GLY A 502 -35.57 24.80 -32.49
N ASP A 503 -35.46 25.36 -33.70
CA ASP A 503 -35.47 24.79 -35.09
C ASP A 503 -35.15 25.94 -36.11
N GLU A 504 -34.97 25.84 -37.44
CA GLU A 504 -35.07 24.77 -38.48
C GLU A 504 -34.22 25.20 -39.73
N THR A 505 -34.21 24.43 -40.82
CA THR A 505 -34.37 24.83 -42.26
C THR A 505 -33.38 24.31 -43.32
N GLU A 506 -33.90 23.45 -44.21
CA GLU A 506 -33.36 23.13 -45.55
C GLU A 506 -33.94 24.05 -46.66
N LYS A 507 -33.26 24.10 -47.83
CA LYS A 507 -33.82 24.57 -49.12
C LYS A 507 -33.30 23.74 -50.31
N VAL A 508 -34.06 23.71 -51.41
CA VAL A 508 -34.07 22.62 -52.41
C VAL A 508 -34.06 23.12 -53.88
N LEU A 509 -33.28 22.44 -54.76
CA LEU A 509 -33.29 22.41 -56.26
C LEU A 509 -32.89 23.67 -57.08
N PRO A 510 -32.60 23.60 -58.42
CA PRO A 510 -32.56 22.44 -59.38
C PRO A 510 -31.36 22.32 -60.40
N LEU A 511 -31.24 21.13 -61.02
CA LEU A 511 -30.78 20.72 -62.39
C LEU A 511 -29.58 21.39 -63.15
N GLY A 512 -28.75 20.57 -63.84
CA GLY A 512 -28.07 20.99 -65.08
C GLY A 512 -26.95 20.11 -65.70
N VAL A 513 -27.30 19.30 -66.73
CA VAL A 513 -26.50 18.94 -67.94
C VAL A 513 -25.32 17.93 -67.86
N GLU A 514 -25.34 16.98 -68.82
CA GLU A 514 -24.28 16.00 -69.14
C GLU A 514 -23.30 16.53 -70.22
N THR A 515 -22.05 16.04 -70.25
CA THR A 515 -21.33 15.76 -71.52
C THR A 515 -20.26 14.69 -71.33
N THR A 516 -20.17 13.77 -72.28
CA THR A 516 -19.16 12.71 -72.41
C THR A 516 -17.89 13.21 -73.10
N ASN A 517 -16.74 12.55 -72.88
CA ASN A 517 -15.80 12.17 -73.95
C ASN A 517 -14.72 11.17 -73.47
N GLU A 518 -14.12 10.47 -74.42
CA GLU A 518 -13.37 9.21 -74.25
C GLU A 518 -11.85 9.34 -74.49
N VAL A 519 -11.10 8.39 -73.86
CA VAL A 519 -9.81 7.80 -74.29
C VAL A 519 -8.56 8.70 -74.42
N ASN A 520 -7.56 8.41 -73.57
CA ASN A 520 -6.24 7.93 -74.04
C ASN A 520 -5.40 7.31 -72.89
N GLU A 521 -4.59 6.31 -73.22
CA GLU A 521 -3.62 5.68 -72.31
C GLU A 521 -2.28 6.42 -72.33
N GLU A 522 -1.58 6.52 -71.18
CA GLU A 522 -0.25 5.91 -70.95
C GLU A 522 0.47 6.45 -69.68
N THR A 523 1.07 5.51 -68.93
CA THR A 523 2.24 5.68 -68.03
C THR A 523 2.19 6.58 -66.75
N ASN A 524 1.83 5.91 -65.65
CA ASN A 524 2.67 5.68 -64.45
C ASN A 524 2.84 6.76 -63.33
N VAL A 525 3.03 6.22 -62.11
CA VAL A 525 3.48 6.80 -60.82
C VAL A 525 2.46 7.57 -59.94
N LEU A 526 2.46 7.18 -58.64
CA LEU A 526 1.96 7.84 -57.41
C LEU A 526 0.58 7.50 -56.82
N SER A 527 0.62 7.16 -55.52
CA SER A 527 -0.27 7.59 -54.43
C SER A 527 -1.49 6.75 -53.98
N ALA A 528 -1.55 6.58 -52.65
CA ALA A 528 -2.70 6.45 -51.75
C ALA A 528 -3.67 5.24 -51.84
N LYS A 529 -3.59 4.38 -50.80
CA LYS A 529 -4.77 3.71 -50.21
C LYS A 529 -5.20 4.46 -48.94
N PRO A 530 -6.51 4.54 -48.61
CA PRO A 530 -7.03 5.32 -47.48
C PRO A 530 -6.74 4.68 -46.11
N PRO A 531 -6.77 5.46 -45.01
CA PRO A 531 -6.26 5.01 -43.71
C PRO A 531 -7.25 4.15 -42.92
N ILE A 532 -6.80 2.97 -42.50
CA ILE A 532 -7.49 2.15 -41.49
C ILE A 532 -7.33 2.83 -40.12
N LYS A 533 -8.41 3.41 -39.59
CA LYS A 533 -8.45 3.96 -38.23
C LYS A 533 -8.33 2.84 -37.19
N LYS A 534 -7.12 2.64 -36.65
CA LYS A 534 -6.92 1.82 -35.44
C LYS A 534 -7.37 2.61 -34.20
N PHE A 535 -8.31 2.06 -33.43
CA PHE A 535 -8.70 2.61 -32.13
C PHE A 535 -7.54 2.53 -31.12
N LYS A 536 -6.96 3.68 -30.76
CA LYS A 536 -5.93 3.78 -29.71
C LYS A 536 -6.60 3.84 -28.32
N ARG A 537 -6.34 2.86 -27.45
CA ARG A 537 -6.65 2.95 -26.01
C ARG A 537 -5.66 3.94 -25.35
N ARG A 538 -6.15 4.85 -24.50
CA ARG A 538 -5.43 6.06 -24.08
C ARG A 538 -4.14 5.86 -23.25
N ASN A 539 -3.85 4.66 -22.72
CA ASN A 539 -2.77 4.46 -21.74
C ASN A 539 -1.65 3.48 -22.19
N GLN A 540 -1.61 3.07 -23.46
CA GLN A 540 -0.67 2.01 -23.91
C GLN A 540 0.82 2.42 -23.86
N SER A 541 1.14 3.70 -23.97
CA SER A 541 2.53 4.21 -24.01
C SER A 541 3.24 4.24 -22.65
N VAL A 542 2.55 3.98 -21.54
CA VAL A 542 3.17 3.86 -20.21
C VAL A 542 3.81 2.48 -20.01
N TYR A 543 3.34 1.46 -20.74
CA TYR A 543 3.72 0.06 -20.57
C TYR A 543 4.66 -0.50 -21.65
N MET A 544 5.12 0.34 -22.58
CA MET A 544 5.99 -0.05 -23.71
C MET A 544 7.08 1.01 -23.93
N ASN A 545 8.03 1.10 -22.99
CA ASN A 545 9.36 1.57 -23.35
C ASN A 545 10.12 0.35 -23.88
N GLU A 546 10.27 0.26 -25.19
CA GLU A 546 11.20 -0.68 -25.82
C GLU A 546 12.62 -0.17 -25.61
N ASP A 547 13.49 -1.03 -25.09
CA ASP A 547 14.92 -0.79 -25.10
C ASP A 547 15.40 -0.68 -26.56
N LYS A 548 16.13 0.39 -26.83
CA LYS A 548 16.99 0.49 -28.00
C LYS A 548 18.39 0.79 -27.53
N GLU A 549 19.15 -0.29 -27.38
CA GLU A 549 20.60 -0.23 -27.47
C GLU A 549 20.94 0.39 -28.83
N VAL A 550 21.91 1.30 -28.82
CA VAL A 550 22.61 1.76 -30.01
C VAL A 550 24.05 1.38 -29.80
N GLU A 551 24.44 0.25 -30.39
CA GLU A 551 25.84 -0.01 -30.71
C GLU A 551 26.24 0.91 -31.87
N GLU A 552 27.11 1.88 -31.60
CA GLU A 552 28.30 2.25 -32.40
C GLU A 552 29.17 3.25 -31.62
#